data_AF-A0A531K331-F1
#
_entry.id   AF-A0A531K331-F1
#
_cell.length_a   1.000
_cell.length_b   1.000
_cell.length_c   1.000
_cell.angle_alpha   90.00
_cell.angle_beta   90.00
_cell.angle_gamma   90.00
#
_symmetry.space_group_name_H-M   'P 1'
#
loop_
_entity.id
_entity.type
_entity.pdbx_description
1 polymer ?
#
loop_
_entity_poly.entity_id
_entity_poly.type
_entity_poly.pdbx_seq_one_letter_code
_entity_poly.pdbx_strand_id
1 'polypeptide(L)'
;LAAALAHSVLEVESVDDDAMRPRHFCRVVQEETHAPFTGFNRAKAAVLELAILVSRLGMLPRDKIEAEIAYLSIAIEKTAGEGEKEAWDWLMQRVGDHLAAKDASGEDARG
;
A
#
# COMPACT_ATOMS: atom_id res chain seq x y z
N LEU A 1 -19.19 0.69 0.40
CA LEU A 1 -19.37 -0.69 -0.09
C LEU A 1 -19.45 -0.79 -1.62
N ALA A 2 -19.81 0.28 -2.36
CA ALA A 2 -20.08 0.20 -3.80
C ALA A 2 -18.95 -0.40 -4.69
N ALA A 3 -17.69 -0.38 -4.25
CA ALA A 3 -16.56 -0.96 -4.98
C ALA A 3 -15.97 -2.24 -4.33
N ALA A 4 -16.53 -2.72 -3.22
CA ALA A 4 -16.06 -3.94 -2.57
C ALA A 4 -16.64 -5.17 -3.26
N LEU A 5 -15.83 -6.23 -3.42
CA LEU A 5 -16.30 -7.50 -3.97
C LEU A 5 -17.11 -8.32 -2.95
N ALA A 6 -16.78 -8.19 -1.67
CA ALA A 6 -17.48 -8.82 -0.55
C ALA A 6 -17.22 -8.01 0.73
N HIS A 7 -17.98 -8.27 1.78
CA HIS A 7 -17.70 -7.74 3.11
C HIS A 7 -18.11 -8.71 4.21
N SER A 8 -17.48 -8.54 5.38
CA SER A 8 -17.86 -9.18 6.63
C SER A 8 -18.21 -8.10 7.65
N VAL A 9 -19.33 -8.25 8.34
CA VAL A 9 -19.73 -7.41 9.47
C VAL A 9 -19.23 -8.07 10.75
N LEU A 10 -18.56 -7.28 11.59
CA LEU A 10 -17.85 -7.74 12.77
C LEU A 10 -18.48 -7.15 14.04
N GLU A 11 -18.65 -8.00 15.06
CA GLU A 11 -18.97 -7.58 16.43
C GLU A 11 -17.72 -7.78 17.30
N VAL A 12 -17.33 -6.75 18.06
CA VAL A 12 -16.20 -6.82 18.98
C VAL A 12 -16.64 -7.55 20.25
N GLU A 13 -16.03 -8.71 20.52
CA GLU A 13 -16.35 -9.52 21.70
C GLU A 13 -15.47 -9.15 22.90
N SER A 14 -14.23 -8.77 22.65
CA SER A 14 -13.32 -8.27 23.68
C SER A 14 -12.22 -7.40 23.08
N VAL A 15 -11.61 -6.58 23.93
CA VAL A 15 -10.47 -5.73 23.59
C VAL A 15 -9.36 -5.99 24.61
N ASP A 16 -8.17 -6.26 24.11
CA ASP A 16 -6.94 -6.21 24.89
C ASP A 16 -6.29 -4.85 24.68
N ASP A 17 -6.38 -4.01 25.71
CA ASP A 17 -6.12 -2.57 25.65
C ASP A 17 -4.65 -2.25 25.97
N ASP A 18 -3.75 -2.73 25.11
CA ASP A 18 -2.35 -2.32 25.13
C ASP A 18 -2.22 -0.87 24.61
N ALA A 19 -1.50 -0.03 25.36
CA ALA A 19 -1.39 1.40 25.10
C ALA A 19 -0.77 1.78 23.73
N MET A 20 -0.01 0.87 23.10
CA MET A 20 0.66 1.11 21.82
C MET A 20 0.14 0.20 20.70
N ARG A 21 -0.35 -0.99 21.03
CA ARG A 21 -0.83 -2.00 20.08
C ARG A 21 -2.07 -2.73 20.62
N PRO A 22 -3.24 -2.05 20.69
CA PRO A 22 -4.46 -2.67 21.14
C PRO A 22 -4.88 -3.80 20.18
N ARG A 23 -5.53 -4.84 20.71
CA ARG A 23 -6.06 -5.97 19.94
C ARG A 23 -7.56 -6.07 20.14
N HIS A 24 -8.30 -6.01 19.03
CA HIS A 24 -9.75 -6.22 19.02
C HIS A 24 -10.04 -7.65 18.57
N PHE A 25 -10.70 -8.43 19.43
CA PHE A 25 -11.17 -9.78 19.11
C PHE A 25 -12.61 -9.68 18.62
N CYS A 26 -12.83 -10.05 17.36
CA CYS A 26 -14.10 -9.87 16.70
C CYS A 26 -14.69 -11.21 16.26
N ARG A 27 -16.01 -11.33 16.35
CA ARG A 27 -16.79 -12.39 15.72
C ARG A 27 -17.47 -11.86 14.47
N VAL A 28 -17.49 -12.67 13.41
CA VAL A 28 -18.24 -12.37 12.19
C VAL A 28 -19.72 -12.62 12.46
N VAL A 29 -20.55 -11.60 12.25
CA VAL A 29 -22.02 -11.69 12.45
C VAL A 29 -22.78 -11.79 11.13
N GLN A 30 -22.19 -11.32 10.04
CA GLN A 30 -22.76 -11.40 8.70
C GLN A 30 -21.65 -11.35 7.65
N GLU A 31 -21.86 -12.03 6.53
CA GLU A 31 -21.01 -11.94 5.34
C GLU A 31 -21.89 -11.77 4.10
N GLU A 32 -21.41 -11.00 3.13
CA GLU A 32 -22.11 -10.81 1.86
C GLU A 32 -21.11 -10.66 0.71
N THR A 33 -21.40 -11.33 -0.40
CA THR A 33 -20.64 -11.24 -1.65
C THR A 33 -21.41 -10.36 -2.64
N HIS A 34 -20.76 -9.31 -3.15
CA HIS A 34 -21.32 -8.34 -4.10
C HIS A 34 -20.92 -8.63 -5.54
N ALA A 35 -19.71 -9.15 -5.76
CA ALA A 35 -19.18 -9.45 -7.08
C ALA A 35 -18.08 -10.53 -7.01
N PRO A 36 -17.89 -11.32 -8.07
CA PRO A 36 -16.82 -12.31 -8.12
C PRO A 36 -15.44 -11.66 -8.23
N PHE A 37 -14.43 -12.33 -7.68
CA PHE A 37 -13.04 -11.98 -7.93
C PHE A 37 -12.66 -12.30 -9.38
N THR A 38 -12.13 -11.30 -10.09
CA THR A 38 -11.85 -11.40 -11.53
C THR A 38 -10.47 -11.97 -11.85
N GLY A 39 -9.71 -12.36 -10.84
CA GLY A 39 -8.40 -12.99 -10.99
C GLY A 39 -7.24 -12.09 -10.56
N PHE A 40 -6.05 -12.69 -10.55
CA PHE A 40 -4.83 -12.01 -10.13
C PHE A 40 -4.32 -11.06 -11.21
N ASN A 41 -3.89 -9.88 -10.78
CA ASN A 41 -3.23 -8.89 -11.62
C ASN A 41 -1.94 -8.43 -10.93
N ARG A 42 -0.80 -8.53 -11.64
CA ARG A 42 0.51 -8.20 -11.08
C ARG A 42 0.68 -6.70 -10.83
N ALA A 43 0.09 -5.83 -11.64
CA ALA A 43 0.09 -4.40 -11.42
C ALA A 43 -0.71 -4.02 -10.17
N LYS A 44 -1.87 -4.63 -9.92
CA LYS A 44 -2.62 -4.43 -8.65
C LYS A 44 -1.78 -4.81 -7.43
N ALA A 45 -1.06 -5.92 -7.50
CA ALA A 45 -0.13 -6.31 -6.44
C ALA A 45 1.03 -5.31 -6.30
N ALA A 46 1.60 -4.82 -7.41
CA ALA A 46 2.68 -3.84 -7.37
C ALA A 46 2.25 -2.48 -6.81
N VAL A 47 1.04 -2.03 -7.12
CA VAL A 47 0.45 -0.82 -6.52
C VAL A 47 0.30 -0.99 -5.00
N LEU A 48 -0.15 -2.16 -4.54
CA LEU A 48 -0.25 -2.46 -3.11
C LEU A 48 1.12 -2.42 -2.41
N GLU A 49 2.13 -3.07 -3.00
CA GLU A 49 3.50 -3.07 -2.46
C GLU A 49 4.11 -1.65 -2.46
N LEU A 50 3.89 -0.86 -3.51
CA LEU A 50 4.35 0.53 -3.55
C LEU A 50 3.65 1.38 -2.47
N ALA A 51 2.36 1.17 -2.22
CA ALA A 51 1.65 1.86 -1.14
C ALA A 51 2.25 1.53 0.25
N ILE A 52 2.63 0.27 0.45
CA ILE A 52 3.35 -0.16 1.66
C ILE A 52 4.72 0.54 1.75
N LEU A 53 5.49 0.56 0.66
CA LEU A 53 6.78 1.25 0.60
C LEU A 53 6.64 2.73 0.93
N VAL A 54 5.66 3.42 0.34
CA VAL A 54 5.35 4.84 0.57
C VAL A 54 5.09 5.13 2.05
N SER A 55 4.43 4.23 2.79
CA SER A 55 4.18 4.39 4.23
C SER A 55 5.45 4.31 5.10
N ARG A 56 6.58 3.85 4.54
CA ARG A 56 7.82 3.55 5.26
C ARG A 56 9.03 4.33 4.75
N LEU A 57 8.85 5.24 3.78
CA LEU A 57 9.96 5.95 3.12
C LEU A 57 10.94 6.57 4.12
N GLY A 58 10.44 7.21 5.19
CA GLY A 58 11.28 7.85 6.20
C GLY A 58 12.14 6.91 7.04
N MET A 59 11.97 5.59 6.94
CA MET A 59 12.74 4.58 7.66
C MET A 59 13.68 3.77 6.76
N LEU A 60 13.66 4.02 5.45
CA LEU A 60 14.37 3.20 4.46
C LEU A 60 15.46 4.02 3.77
N PRO A 61 16.60 3.41 3.43
CA PRO A 61 17.62 4.07 2.64
C PRO A 61 17.15 4.21 1.18
N ARG A 62 17.65 5.25 0.50
CA ARG A 62 17.21 5.65 -0.84
C ARG A 62 17.42 4.56 -1.89
N ASP A 63 18.58 3.93 -1.87
CA ASP A 63 18.96 2.84 -2.77
C ASP A 63 17.94 1.68 -2.73
N LYS A 64 17.46 1.34 -1.53
CA LYS A 64 16.43 0.32 -1.34
C LYS A 64 15.08 0.75 -1.93
N ILE A 65 14.67 2.01 -1.70
CA ILE A 65 13.43 2.56 -2.26
C ILE A 65 13.47 2.47 -3.80
N GLU A 66 14.56 2.95 -4.41
CA GLU A 66 14.75 2.95 -5.85
C GLU A 66 14.79 1.53 -6.43
N ALA A 67 15.49 0.61 -5.78
CA ALA A 67 15.56 -0.79 -6.22
C ALA A 67 14.19 -1.50 -6.16
N GLU A 68 13.42 -1.29 -5.09
CA GLU A 68 12.07 -1.86 -4.97
C GLU A 68 11.14 -1.28 -6.04
N ILE A 69 11.14 0.05 -6.25
CA ILE A 69 10.35 0.69 -7.30
C ILE A 69 10.72 0.14 -8.68
N ALA A 70 12.01 0.03 -9.00
CA ALA A 70 12.46 -0.49 -10.29
C ALA A 70 11.94 -1.91 -10.55
N TYR A 71 11.93 -2.77 -9.53
CA TYR A 71 11.37 -4.11 -9.65
C TYR A 71 9.85 -4.11 -9.83
N LEU A 72 9.14 -3.28 -9.07
CA LEU A 72 7.68 -3.16 -9.13
C LEU A 72 7.20 -2.57 -10.48
N SER A 73 7.94 -1.63 -11.07
CA SER A 73 7.61 -1.01 -12.37
C SER A 73 7.41 -2.04 -13.49
N ILE A 74 8.15 -3.16 -13.46
CA ILE A 74 8.02 -4.25 -14.46
C ILE A 74 6.59 -4.80 -14.50
N ALA A 75 5.93 -4.89 -13.34
CA ALA A 75 4.56 -5.38 -13.27
C ALA A 75 3.56 -4.35 -13.82
N ILE A 76 3.80 -3.07 -13.55
CA ILE A 76 2.98 -1.96 -14.03
C ILE A 76 3.04 -1.90 -15.56
N GLU A 77 4.24 -1.82 -16.13
CA GLU A 77 4.45 -1.77 -17.58
C GLU A 77 3.75 -2.91 -18.33
N LYS A 78 3.75 -4.11 -17.73
CA LYS A 78 3.25 -5.32 -18.39
C LYS A 78 1.77 -5.59 -18.17
N THR A 79 1.16 -5.10 -17.09
CA THR A 79 -0.17 -5.59 -16.68
C THR A 79 -1.12 -4.52 -16.13
N ALA A 80 -0.71 -3.24 -16.11
CA ALA A 80 -1.56 -2.16 -15.60
C ALA A 80 -2.61 -1.73 -16.63
N GLY A 81 -3.87 -1.67 -16.18
CA GLY A 81 -4.91 -0.87 -16.80
C GLY A 81 -4.84 0.59 -16.36
N GLU A 82 -5.85 1.38 -16.72
CA GLU A 82 -5.91 2.81 -16.41
C GLU A 82 -5.91 3.07 -14.89
N GLY A 83 -6.72 2.31 -14.14
CA GLY A 83 -6.80 2.48 -12.68
C GLY A 83 -5.50 2.14 -11.94
N GLU A 84 -4.75 1.11 -12.39
CA GLU A 84 -3.45 0.82 -11.79
C GLU A 84 -2.40 1.89 -12.11
N LYS A 85 -2.43 2.47 -13.33
CA LYS A 85 -1.53 3.57 -13.71
C LYS A 85 -1.81 4.83 -12.91
N GLU A 86 -3.08 5.21 -12.78
CA GLU A 86 -3.48 6.38 -11.98
C GLU A 86 -3.03 6.23 -10.52
N ALA A 87 -3.31 5.08 -9.91
CA ALA A 87 -2.87 4.81 -8.54
C ALA A 87 -1.33 4.82 -8.41
N TRP A 88 -0.62 4.26 -9.38
CA TRP A 88 0.83 4.27 -9.42
C TRP A 88 1.40 5.69 -9.49
N ASP A 89 0.84 6.54 -10.34
CA ASP A 89 1.30 7.92 -10.51
C ASP A 89 1.15 8.74 -9.22
N TRP A 90 0.02 8.59 -8.50
CA TRP A 90 -0.16 9.23 -7.20
C TRP A 90 0.88 8.79 -6.16
N LEU A 91 1.21 7.50 -6.14
CA LEU A 91 2.21 6.97 -5.22
C LEU A 91 3.63 7.43 -5.59
N MET A 92 3.98 7.42 -6.88
CA MET A 92 5.27 7.90 -7.37
C MET A 92 5.46 9.40 -7.12
N GLN A 93 4.39 10.20 -7.21
CA GLN A 93 4.44 11.61 -6.80
C GLN A 93 4.85 11.73 -5.33
N ARG A 94 4.25 10.92 -4.44
CA ARG A 94 4.58 10.95 -3.01
C ARG A 94 6.01 10.51 -2.71
N VAL A 95 6.55 9.56 -3.49
CA VAL A 95 7.97 9.18 -3.44
C VAL A 95 8.85 10.34 -3.86
N GLY A 96 8.55 10.96 -5.01
CA GLY A 96 9.29 12.11 -5.52
C GLY A 96 9.36 13.26 -4.53
N ASP A 97 8.22 13.62 -3.94
CA ASP A 97 8.13 14.65 -2.90
C ASP A 97 9.01 14.33 -1.68
N HIS A 98 9.06 13.05 -1.27
CA HIS A 98 9.89 12.62 -0.15
C HIS A 98 11.39 12.73 -0.46
N LEU A 99 11.82 12.24 -1.62
CA LEU A 99 13.22 12.27 -2.03
C LEU A 99 13.71 13.71 -2.23
N ALA A 100 12.89 14.57 -2.84
CA ALA A 100 13.20 15.98 -2.99
C ALA A 100 13.36 16.69 -1.64
N ALA A 101 12.52 16.35 -0.65
CA ALA A 101 12.64 16.90 0.71
C ALA A 101 13.92 16.43 1.42
N LYS A 102 14.31 15.15 1.23
CA LYS A 102 15.57 14.56 1.73
C LYS A 102 16.81 15.22 1.10
N ASP A 103 16.76 15.48 -0.19
CA ASP A 103 17.84 16.18 -0.91
C ASP A 103 18.00 17.62 -0.40
N ALA A 104 16.88 18.32 -0.17
CA ALA A 104 16.88 19.67 0.39
C ALA A 104 17.38 19.76 1.84
N SER A 105 17.22 18.69 2.65
CA SER A 105 17.72 18.65 4.03
C SER A 105 19.20 18.25 4.14
N GLY A 106 19.86 17.88 3.04
CA GLY A 106 21.29 17.55 3.00
C GLY A 106 21.66 16.24 3.71
N GLU A 107 20.67 15.38 3.97
CA GLU A 107 20.85 14.16 4.75
C GLU A 107 21.58 13.05 3.96
N ASP A 108 21.53 13.10 2.63
CA ASP A 108 22.24 12.17 1.71
C ASP A 108 23.70 12.58 1.43
N ALA A 109 24.16 13.77 1.85
CA ALA A 109 25.53 14.23 1.63
C ALA A 109 26.56 13.68 2.65
N ARG A 110 26.17 12.74 3.51
CA ARG A 110 27.02 12.16 4.58
C ARG A 110 27.10 10.62 4.53
N GLY A 111 26.87 10.02 3.36
CA GLY A 111 27.15 8.60 3.09
C GLY A 111 28.59 8.39 2.63
#